data_AF-A0A2N2JDU0-F1
#
_entry.id   AF-A0A2N2JDU0-F1
#
_cell.length_a   1.000
_cell.length_b   1.000
_cell.length_c   1.000
_cell.angle_alpha   90.00
_cell.angle_beta   90.00
_cell.angle_gamma   90.00
#
_symmetry.space_group_name_H-M   'P 1'
#
loop_
_entity.id
_entity.type
_entity.pdbx_description
1 polymer ?
#
loop_
_entity_poly.entity_id
_entity_poly.type
_entity_poly.pdbx_seq_one_letter_code
_entity_poly.pdbx_strand_id
1 'polypeptide(L)' 'MLRLLVIGLVALFAACDTSNAPADHTVNENGVFHKPGLQNPTVNCTECHGASLQGGRGPSCTSCHGVKW' A
#
# COMPACT_ATOMS: atom_id res chain seq x y z
N MET A 1 34.40 26.34 12.01
CA MET A 1 33.84 26.71 10.69
C MET A 1 32.49 26.03 10.55
N LEU A 2 31.44 26.75 10.89
CA LEU A 2 30.05 26.30 10.84
C LEU A 2 29.62 26.18 9.37
N ARG A 3 29.49 24.97 8.85
CA ARG A 3 28.79 24.73 7.58
C ARG A 3 27.33 24.44 7.93
N LEU A 4 26.48 25.44 7.66
CA LEU A 4 25.05 25.24 7.53
C LEU A 4 24.80 24.10 6.52
N LEU A 5 24.10 23.07 6.95
CA LEU A 5 23.31 22.22 6.06
C LEU A 5 21.88 22.26 6.60
N VAL A 6 21.18 23.32 6.18
CA VAL A 6 19.72 23.34 6.15
C VAL A 6 19.31 22.51 4.93
N ILE A 7 18.14 21.88 5.04
CA ILE A 7 17.38 21.17 4.01
C ILE A 7 17.71 19.68 3.90
N GLY A 8 16.93 18.90 4.65
CA GLY A 8 16.74 17.47 4.44
C GLY A 8 15.43 16.98 5.05
N LEU A 9 14.41 17.85 5.10
CA LEU A 9 13.03 17.46 5.37
C LEU A 9 12.51 16.69 4.15
N VAL A 10 13.00 15.49 3.92
CA VAL A 10 12.26 14.51 3.12
C VAL A 10 11.47 13.69 4.13
N ALA A 11 10.38 14.31 4.56
CA ALA A 11 9.27 13.60 5.12
C ALA A 11 8.89 12.47 4.15
N LEU A 12 8.89 11.26 4.68
CA LEU A 12 7.62 10.55 4.78
C LEU A 12 6.93 10.25 3.44
N PHE A 13 7.61 9.51 2.56
CA PHE A 13 6.88 8.63 1.66
C PHE A 13 7.24 7.21 2.07
N ALA A 14 6.39 6.63 2.91
CA ALA A 14 6.31 5.18 3.03
C ALA A 14 5.87 4.67 1.65
N ALA A 15 6.83 4.54 0.74
CA ALA A 15 6.63 3.81 -0.49
C ALA A 15 6.34 2.38 -0.05
N CYS A 16 5.10 1.94 -0.24
CA CYS A 16 4.75 0.55 -0.05
C CYS A 16 5.67 -0.25 -0.97
N ASP A 17 6.49 -1.13 -0.37
CA ASP A 17 7.39 -1.98 -1.10
C ASP A 17 6.53 -3.02 -1.87
N THR A 18 6.22 -2.73 -3.12
CA THR A 18 5.43 -3.59 -4.01
C THR A 18 6.26 -4.73 -4.61
N SER A 19 7.54 -4.87 -4.23
CA SER A 19 8.49 -5.77 -4.88
C SER A 19 8.11 -7.26 -4.77
N ASN A 20 7.19 -7.62 -3.88
CA ASN A 20 6.72 -9.00 -3.68
C ASN A 20 5.22 -9.18 -3.95
N ALA A 21 4.54 -8.21 -4.57
CA ALA A 21 3.15 -8.39 -4.96
C ALA A 21 3.04 -9.49 -6.04
N PRO A 22 2.05 -10.39 -5.96
CA PRO A 22 1.79 -11.34 -7.03
C PRO A 22 1.54 -10.64 -8.36
N ALA A 23 1.90 -11.28 -9.48
CA ALA A 23 1.83 -10.69 -10.81
C ALA A 23 0.41 -10.29 -11.28
N ASP A 24 -0.62 -10.68 -10.54
CA ASP A 24 -2.02 -10.33 -10.82
C ASP A 24 -2.45 -8.97 -10.26
N HIS A 25 -1.55 -8.24 -9.58
CA HIS A 25 -1.79 -6.87 -9.14
C HIS A 25 -1.52 -5.90 -10.30
N THR A 26 -2.44 -5.83 -11.26
CA THR A 26 -2.25 -5.12 -12.54
C THR A 26 -3.08 -3.85 -12.69
N VAL A 27 -4.04 -3.59 -11.80
CA VAL A 27 -4.90 -2.40 -11.84
C VAL A 27 -4.16 -1.23 -11.21
N ASN A 28 -3.74 -0.27 -12.03
CA ASN A 28 -3.02 0.91 -11.57
C ASN A 28 -3.98 2.03 -11.17
N GLU A 29 -4.04 2.34 -9.87
CA GLU A 29 -4.73 3.49 -9.31
C GLU A 29 -3.69 4.51 -8.84
N ASN A 30 -3.45 5.51 -9.69
CA ASN A 30 -2.57 6.64 -9.37
C ASN A 30 -1.14 6.26 -8.93
N GLY A 31 -0.59 5.20 -9.53
CA GLY A 31 0.74 4.66 -9.22
C GLY A 31 0.73 3.49 -8.24
N VAL A 32 -0.42 3.13 -7.67
CA VAL A 32 -0.57 1.99 -6.75
C VAL A 32 -1.29 0.85 -7.45
N PHE A 33 -0.63 -0.30 -7.50
CA PHE A 33 -1.15 -1.48 -8.19
C PHE A 33 -2.02 -2.35 -7.29
N HIS A 34 -3.19 -2.72 -7.80
CA HIS A 34 -4.20 -3.54 -7.16
C HIS A 34 -4.53 -4.76 -8.02
N LYS A 35 -5.07 -5.81 -7.40
CA LYS A 35 -5.62 -6.95 -8.12
C LYS A 35 -7.00 -6.60 -8.72
N PRO A 36 -7.35 -7.09 -9.93
CA PRO A 36 -8.73 -7.05 -10.41
C PRO A 36 -9.72 -7.58 -9.36
N GLY A 37 -10.81 -6.85 -9.14
CA GLY A 37 -11.79 -7.14 -8.07
C GLY A 37 -11.53 -6.38 -6.77
N LEU A 38 -10.67 -5.35 -6.76
CA LEU A 38 -10.38 -4.49 -5.61
C LEU A 38 -11.63 -3.86 -4.96
N GLN A 39 -12.74 -3.74 -5.69
CA GLN A 39 -14.01 -3.22 -5.17
C GLN A 39 -14.72 -4.20 -4.22
N ASN A 40 -14.33 -5.48 -4.24
CA ASN A 40 -14.90 -6.53 -3.38
C ASN A 40 -13.77 -7.23 -2.59
N PRO A 41 -13.04 -6.51 -1.71
CA PRO A 41 -11.80 -7.01 -1.13
C PRO A 41 -12.03 -8.13 -0.11
N THR A 42 -13.20 -8.17 0.54
CA THR A 42 -13.58 -9.24 1.48
C THR A 42 -13.64 -10.61 0.82
N VAL A 43 -13.94 -10.66 -0.49
CA VAL A 43 -14.01 -11.89 -1.28
C VAL A 43 -12.66 -12.20 -1.92
N ASN A 44 -11.94 -11.19 -2.41
CA ASN A 44 -10.80 -11.40 -3.31
C ASN A 44 -9.42 -11.34 -2.64
N CYS A 45 -9.31 -10.73 -1.45
CA CYS A 45 -8.02 -10.29 -0.92
C CYS A 45 -7.70 -10.82 0.48
N THR A 46 -8.70 -11.32 1.20
CA THR A 46 -8.59 -11.69 2.62
C THR A 46 -7.64 -12.86 2.90
N GLU A 47 -7.36 -13.70 1.91
CA GLU A 47 -6.39 -14.79 2.01
C GLU A 47 -4.98 -14.28 2.36
N CYS A 48 -4.56 -13.17 1.74
CA CYS A 48 -3.22 -12.60 1.93
C CYS A 48 -3.23 -11.34 2.80
N HIS A 49 -4.26 -10.50 2.68
CA HIS A 49 -4.37 -9.21 3.37
C HIS A 49 -5.12 -9.29 4.70
N GLY A 50 -5.43 -10.52 5.15
CA GLY A 50 -6.11 -10.81 6.42
C GLY A 50 -7.63 -10.71 6.32
N ALA A 51 -8.32 -11.46 7.18
CA ALA A 51 -9.79 -11.51 7.21
C ALA A 51 -10.45 -10.14 7.45
N SER A 52 -9.78 -9.27 8.21
CA SER A 52 -10.22 -7.91 8.48
C SER A 52 -9.62 -6.86 7.54
N LEU A 53 -8.85 -7.28 6.53
CA LEU A 53 -8.13 -6.40 5.59
C LEU A 53 -7.14 -5.43 6.27
N GLN A 54 -6.76 -5.72 7.52
CA GLN A 54 -5.78 -4.95 8.29
C GLN A 54 -4.35 -5.46 8.12
N GLY A 55 -4.11 -6.30 7.11
CA GLY A 55 -2.81 -6.88 6.79
C GLY A 55 -2.68 -8.35 7.21
N GLY A 56 -1.60 -8.96 6.74
CA GLY A 56 -1.27 -10.35 6.97
C GLY A 56 0.06 -10.68 6.32
N ARG A 57 0.01 -11.44 5.23
CA ARG A 57 1.17 -11.60 4.33
C ARG A 57 1.32 -10.38 3.40
N GLY A 58 0.19 -9.76 3.04
CA GLY A 58 0.12 -8.50 2.32
C GLY A 58 -0.12 -7.30 3.24
N PRO A 59 -0.01 -6.06 2.71
CA PRO A 59 -0.23 -4.83 3.46
C PRO A 59 -1.69 -4.66 3.91
N SER A 60 -1.88 -3.81 4.92
CA SER A 60 -3.21 -3.37 5.36
C SER A 60 -3.85 -2.44 4.32
N CYS A 61 -5.10 -2.71 3.95
CA CYS A 61 -5.89 -1.79 3.12
C CYS A 61 -6.06 -0.43 3.82
N THR A 62 -6.19 -0.43 5.14
CA THR A 62 -6.42 0.78 5.94
C THR A 62 -5.16 1.60 6.21
N SER A 63 -4.00 1.16 5.70
CA SER A 63 -2.77 1.95 5.76
C SER A 63 -2.81 3.15 4.82
N CYS A 64 -3.55 3.02 3.71
CA CYS A 64 -3.73 4.07 2.71
C CYS A 64 -5.19 4.51 2.57
N HIS A 65 -6.15 3.61 2.77
CA HIS A 65 -7.58 3.90 2.65
C HIS A 65 -8.26 4.04 4.02
N GLY A 66 -9.42 4.70 4.03
CA GLY A 66 -10.35 4.63 5.16
C GLY A 66 -11.17 3.33 5.12
N VAL A 67 -12.27 3.29 5.89
CA VAL A 67 -13.24 2.17 5.87
C VAL A 67 -14.16 2.21 4.64
N LYS A 68 -14.14 3.34 3.91
CA LYS A 68 -14.78 3.49 2.60
C LYS A 68 -13.67 3.67 1.58
N TRP A 69 -13.68 2.80 0.56
CA TRP A 69 -12.73 2.73 -0.53
C TRP A 69 -13.48 2.67 -1.85
#